data_AF-A0A7W3MVC0-F1
#
_entry.id   AF-A0A7W3MVC0-F1
#
_cell.length_a   1.000
_cell.length_b   1.000
_cell.length_c   1.000
_cell.angle_alpha   90.00
_cell.angle_beta   90.00
_cell.angle_gamma   90.00
#
_symmetry.space_group_name_H-M   'P 1'
#
loop_
_entity.id
_entity.type
_entity.pdbx_description
1 polymer ?
#
loop_
_entity_poly.entity_id
_entity_poly.type
_entity_poly.pdbx_seq_one_letter_code
_entity_poly.pdbx_strand_id
1 'polypeptide(L)'
;MPADTKGRKAKPRRGHGRSQAQTLGFSVQPEERPILDELVDYFGDGNRSAYLRATYRVMKSIMIAEQLRDLQAYGQRRTAELGIEPADVPAKVREFLKGKDES
;
A
#
# COMPACT_ATOMS: atom_id res chain seq x y z
N MET A 1 -29.07 -59.00 -7.09
CA MET A 1 -29.85 -57.82 -6.69
C MET A 1 -28.88 -56.67 -6.41
N PRO A 2 -28.74 -55.68 -7.30
CA PRO A 2 -27.91 -54.49 -7.08
C PRO A 2 -28.73 -53.42 -6.35
N ALA A 3 -28.10 -52.66 -5.46
CA ALA A 3 -28.65 -51.41 -4.95
C ALA A 3 -27.65 -50.28 -5.23
N ASP A 4 -27.90 -49.61 -6.34
CA ASP A 4 -27.39 -48.27 -6.65
C ASP A 4 -27.65 -47.32 -5.49
N THR A 5 -26.61 -46.65 -5.00
CA THR A 5 -26.76 -45.40 -4.25
C THR A 5 -25.83 -44.35 -4.83
N LYS A 6 -26.37 -43.68 -5.84
CA LYS A 6 -25.91 -42.42 -6.40
C LYS A 6 -26.20 -41.29 -5.41
N GLY A 7 -25.17 -40.50 -5.07
CA GLY A 7 -25.36 -39.10 -4.70
C GLY A 7 -24.62 -38.64 -3.44
N ARG A 8 -23.51 -37.90 -3.62
CA ARG A 8 -23.50 -36.43 -3.75
C ARG A 8 -22.03 -35.99 -3.76
N LYS A 9 -21.59 -35.38 -4.87
CA LYS A 9 -20.29 -34.68 -4.89
C LYS A 9 -20.40 -33.49 -3.94
N ALA A 10 -19.62 -33.52 -2.87
CA ALA A 10 -19.46 -32.38 -1.98
C ALA A 10 -18.90 -31.21 -2.80
N LYS A 11 -19.67 -30.12 -2.86
CA LYS A 11 -19.25 -28.85 -3.45
C LYS A 11 -17.98 -28.41 -2.71
N PRO A 12 -16.86 -28.09 -3.38
CA PRO A 12 -15.70 -27.58 -2.68
C PRO A 12 -16.11 -26.30 -1.98
N ARG A 13 -16.00 -26.28 -0.65
CA ARG A 13 -16.18 -25.06 0.13
C ARG A 13 -15.09 -24.12 -0.39
N ARG A 14 -15.48 -23.05 -1.08
CA ARG A 14 -14.61 -21.92 -1.39
C ARG A 14 -14.17 -21.34 -0.05
N GLY A 15 -13.09 -21.87 0.50
CA GLY A 15 -12.37 -21.24 1.58
C GLY A 15 -11.93 -19.90 1.03
N HIS A 16 -12.51 -18.81 1.52
CA HIS A 16 -11.80 -17.54 1.52
C HIS A 16 -10.46 -17.84 2.16
N GLY A 17 -9.40 -17.85 1.33
CA GLY A 17 -8.05 -18.10 1.80
C GLY A 17 -7.78 -17.08 2.89
N ARG A 18 -7.77 -17.53 4.15
CA ARG A 18 -7.20 -16.73 5.23
C ARG A 18 -5.75 -16.54 4.80
N SER A 19 -5.40 -15.30 4.44
CA SER A 19 -4.02 -14.90 4.19
C SER A 19 -3.27 -15.17 5.49
N GLN A 20 -2.66 -16.35 5.59
CA GLN A 20 -1.82 -16.68 6.73
C GLN A 20 -0.64 -15.72 6.71
N ALA A 21 -0.27 -15.19 7.86
CA ALA A 21 0.95 -14.43 7.99
C ALA A 21 2.10 -15.33 7.54
N GLN A 22 2.82 -14.91 6.49
CA GLN A 22 4.02 -15.60 6.05
C GLN A 22 5.18 -15.11 6.91
N THR A 23 5.93 -16.06 7.47
CA THR A 23 7.13 -15.77 8.24
C THR A 23 8.25 -15.41 7.26
N LEU A 24 8.76 -14.19 7.36
CA LEU A 24 9.92 -13.73 6.61
C LEU A 24 11.13 -13.68 7.54
N GLY A 25 12.18 -14.42 7.21
CA GLY A 25 13.48 -14.32 7.87
C GLY A 25 14.31 -13.19 7.24
N PHE A 26 14.99 -12.39 8.07
CA PHE A 26 15.91 -11.37 7.62
C PHE A 26 17.26 -11.54 8.33
N SER A 27 18.35 -11.28 7.59
CA SER A 27 19.70 -11.23 8.14
C SER A 27 19.91 -9.89 8.84
N VAL A 28 20.55 -9.92 9.99
CA VAL A 28 20.92 -8.74 10.79
C VAL A 28 22.39 -8.87 11.10
N GLN A 29 23.14 -7.78 10.98
CA GLN A 29 24.55 -7.83 11.37
C GLN A 29 24.66 -8.02 12.89
N PRO A 30 25.64 -8.79 13.39
CA PRO A 30 25.78 -9.04 14.83
C PRO A 30 25.78 -7.75 15.66
N GLU A 31 26.37 -6.68 15.13
CA GLU A 31 26.51 -5.38 15.78
C GLU A 31 25.18 -4.62 15.88
N GLU A 32 24.25 -4.88 14.96
CA GLU A 32 22.93 -4.24 14.92
C GLU A 32 21.91 -4.96 15.80
N ARG A 33 22.22 -6.18 16.24
CA ARG A 33 21.29 -7.02 16.99
C ARG A 33 20.85 -6.40 18.33
N PRO A 34 21.74 -5.82 19.15
CA PRO A 34 21.33 -5.18 20.39
C PRO A 34 20.36 -4.02 20.17
N ILE A 35 20.62 -3.19 19.16
CA ILE A 35 19.76 -2.05 18.80
C ILE A 35 18.39 -2.55 18.34
N LEU A 36 18.35 -3.57 17.49
CA LEU A 36 17.09 -4.15 17.05
C LEU A 36 16.28 -4.71 18.22
N ASP A 37 16.94 -5.43 19.14
CA ASP A 37 16.26 -6.02 20.29
C ASP A 37 15.70 -4.93 21.23
N GLU A 38 16.42 -3.83 21.47
CA GLU A 38 15.93 -2.66 22.21
C GLU A 38 14.70 -2.00 21.53
N LEU A 39 14.77 -1.78 20.22
CA LEU A 39 13.67 -1.18 19.46
C LEU A 39 12.43 -2.08 19.44
N VAL A 40 12.62 -3.39 19.37
CA VAL A 40 11.54 -4.37 19.40
C VAL A 40 10.89 -4.42 20.78
N ASP A 41 11.67 -4.33 21.84
CA ASP A 41 11.13 -4.27 23.20
C ASP A 41 10.31 -3.00 23.40
N TYR A 42 10.88 -1.85 23.06
CA TYR A 42 10.26 -0.55 23.30
C TYR A 42 9.06 -0.24 22.38
N PHE A 43 9.18 -0.47 21.08
CA PHE A 43 8.13 -0.11 20.10
C PHE A 43 7.25 -1.28 19.67
N GLY A 44 7.71 -2.52 19.92
CA GLY A 44 7.03 -3.73 19.48
C GLY A 44 6.50 -4.61 20.60
N ASP A 45 6.61 -4.19 21.86
CA ASP A 45 6.27 -4.98 23.05
C ASP A 45 6.95 -6.36 23.02
N GLY A 46 8.23 -6.40 22.62
CA GLY A 46 9.02 -7.62 22.46
C GLY A 46 8.70 -8.44 21.19
N ASN A 47 7.74 -8.01 20.37
CA ASN A 47 7.33 -8.71 19.15
C ASN A 47 7.91 -8.08 17.88
N ARG A 48 8.89 -8.77 17.28
CA ARG A 48 9.54 -8.34 16.02
C ARG A 48 8.56 -8.07 14.88
N SER A 49 7.51 -8.89 14.74
CA SER A 49 6.50 -8.66 13.70
C SER A 49 5.59 -7.48 14.01
N ALA A 50 5.33 -7.17 15.28
CA ALA A 50 4.59 -5.97 15.66
C ALA A 50 5.41 -4.71 15.36
N TYR A 51 6.66 -4.68 15.81
CA TYR A 51 7.63 -3.63 15.49
C TYR A 51 7.71 -3.39 13.98
N LEU A 52 7.97 -4.45 13.20
CA LEU A 52 8.13 -4.34 11.76
C LEU A 52 6.88 -3.81 11.03
N ARG A 53 5.68 -4.25 11.46
CA ARG A 53 4.42 -3.75 10.91
C ARG A 53 4.21 -2.27 11.21
N ALA A 54 4.59 -1.79 12.39
CA ALA A 54 4.53 -0.38 12.73
C ALA A 54 5.52 0.42 11.88
N THR A 55 6.77 -0.03 11.81
CA THR A 55 7.84 0.63 11.05
C THR A 55 7.50 0.79 9.58
N TYR A 56 7.03 -0.27 8.90
CA TYR A 56 6.69 -0.14 7.47
C TYR A 56 5.52 0.82 7.19
N ARG A 57 4.56 0.96 8.11
CA ARG A 57 3.48 1.96 7.96
C ARG A 57 4.04 3.38 8.01
N VAL A 58 4.96 3.65 8.93
CA VAL A 58 5.64 4.95 9.05
C VAL A 58 6.48 5.22 7.82
N MET A 59 7.36 4.28 7.43
CA MET A 59 8.23 4.43 6.27
C MET A 59 7.44 4.61 4.96
N LYS A 60 6.33 3.87 4.79
CA LYS A 60 5.44 4.04 3.63
C LYS A 60 4.80 5.43 3.60
N SER A 61 4.41 5.95 4.77
CA SER A 61 3.82 7.28 4.88
C SER A 61 4.82 8.38 4.51
N ILE A 62 6.07 8.25 4.98
CA ILE A 62 7.18 9.15 4.62
C ILE A 62 7.39 9.12 3.09
N MET A 63 7.54 7.93 2.52
CA MET A 63 7.75 7.77 1.08
C MET A 63 6.61 8.38 0.25
N ILE A 64 5.35 8.20 0.66
CA ILE A 64 4.20 8.82 -0.03
C ILE A 64 4.26 10.35 0.10
N ALA A 65 4.57 10.88 1.28
CA ALA A 65 4.66 12.32 1.49
C ALA A 65 5.73 12.98 0.62
N GLU A 66 6.89 12.31 0.45
CA GLU A 66 7.95 12.74 -0.46
C GLU A 66 7.46 12.73 -1.92
N GLN A 67 6.86 11.63 -2.37
CA GLN A 67 6.32 11.52 -3.72
C GLN A 67 5.27 12.59 -4.03
N LEU A 68 4.38 12.88 -3.07
CA LEU A 68 3.36 13.93 -3.22
C LEU A 68 3.99 15.32 -3.30
N ARG A 69 5.02 15.59 -2.51
CA ARG A 69 5.76 16.86 -2.56
C ARG A 69 6.41 17.07 -3.92
N ASP A 70 7.05 16.03 -4.45
CA ASP A 70 7.68 16.10 -5.77
C ASP A 70 6.65 16.31 -6.89
N LEU A 71 5.52 15.61 -6.80
CA LEU A 71 4.42 15.77 -7.76
C LEU A 71 3.82 17.18 -7.70
N GLN A 72 3.63 17.72 -6.50
CA GLN A 72 3.14 19.09 -6.32
C GLN A 72 4.12 20.11 -6.89
N ALA A 73 5.42 19.96 -6.63
CA ALA A 73 6.46 20.84 -7.17
C ALA A 73 6.56 20.76 -8.70
N TYR A 74 6.37 19.58 -9.28
CA TYR A 74 6.25 19.41 -10.74
C TYR A 74 5.02 20.16 -11.28
N GLY A 75 3.84 19.94 -10.68
CA GLY A 75 2.60 20.59 -11.10
C GLY A 75 2.70 22.11 -11.07
N GLN A 76 3.22 22.67 -9.97
CA GLN A 76 3.43 24.11 -9.82
C GLN A 76 4.36 24.70 -10.88
N ARG A 77 5.50 24.04 -11.16
CA ARG A 77 6.41 24.46 -12.22
C ARG A 77 5.72 24.44 -13.57
N ARG A 78 4.98 23.37 -13.87
CA ARG A 78 4.31 23.21 -15.17
C ARG A 78 3.16 24.21 -15.37
N THR A 79 2.38 24.51 -14.34
CA THR A 79 1.31 25.50 -14.44
C THR A 79 1.89 26.91 -14.59
N ALA A 80 2.98 27.23 -13.89
CA ALA A 80 3.70 28.49 -14.06
C ALA A 80 4.25 28.65 -15.48
N GLU A 81 4.86 27.61 -16.06
CA GLU A 81 5.31 27.59 -17.47
C GLU A 81 4.16 27.85 -18.46
N LEU A 82 2.95 27.42 -18.13
CA LEU A 82 1.75 27.60 -18.95
C LEU A 82 1.01 28.92 -18.65
N GLY A 83 1.49 29.75 -17.71
CA GLY A 83 0.81 30.96 -17.25
C GLY A 83 -0.54 30.68 -16.59
N ILE A 84 -0.71 29.49 -16.01
CA ILE A 84 -1.92 29.05 -15.34
C ILE A 84 -1.76 29.28 -13.85
N GLU A 85 -2.63 30.09 -13.25
CA GLU A 85 -2.70 30.20 -11.81
C GLU A 85 -3.19 28.88 -11.18
N PRO A 86 -2.62 28.42 -10.06
CA PRO A 86 -3.00 27.16 -9.43
C PRO A 86 -4.50 27.04 -9.13
N ALA A 87 -5.16 28.15 -8.81
CA ALA A 87 -6.59 28.21 -8.54
C ALA A 87 -7.46 27.91 -9.78
N ASP A 88 -6.92 28.14 -10.98
CA ASP A 88 -7.65 27.99 -12.25
C ASP A 88 -7.51 26.58 -12.85
N VAL A 89 -6.59 25.78 -12.32
CA VAL A 89 -6.34 24.40 -12.79
C VAL A 89 -7.62 23.56 -12.83
N PRO A 90 -8.47 23.52 -11.79
CA PRO A 90 -9.70 22.72 -11.83
C PRO A 90 -10.67 23.16 -12.94
N ALA A 91 -10.77 24.47 -13.21
CA ALA A 91 -11.63 25.01 -14.25
C ALA A 91 -11.14 24.60 -15.64
N LYS A 92 -9.84 24.75 -15.91
CA LYS A 92 -9.21 24.36 -17.17
C LYS A 92 -9.29 22.85 -17.43
N VAL A 93 -9.14 22.02 -16.40
CA VAL A 93 -9.32 20.56 -16.53
C VAL A 93 -10.76 20.21 -16.92
N ARG A 94 -11.76 20.86 -16.30
CA ARG A 94 -13.18 20.64 -16.65
C ARG A 94 -13.48 21.06 -18.08
N GLU A 95 -12.97 22.21 -18.52
CA GLU A 95 -13.11 22.68 -19.90
C GLU A 95 -12.53 21.67 -20.89
N PHE A 96 -11.31 21.18 -20.64
CA PHE A 96 -10.65 20.18 -21.49
C PHE A 96 -11.42 18.84 -21.55
N LEU A 97 -11.93 18.37 -20.41
CA LEU A 97 -12.70 17.12 -20.37
C LEU A 97 -14.05 17.26 -21.08
N LYS A 98 -14.74 18.40 -20.93
CA LYS A 98 -16.00 18.66 -21.63
C LYS A 98 -15.83 18.70 -23.14
N GLY A 99 -14.76 19.33 -23.64
CA GLY A 99 -14.45 19.38 -25.07
C GLY A 99 -14.15 18.00 -25.69
N LYS A 100 -13.79 17.00 -24.88
CA LYS A 100 -13.56 15.61 -25.32
C LYS A 100 -14.83 14.78 -25.45
N ASP A 101 -15.90 15.12 -24.76
CA ASP A 101 -17.19 14.42 -24.87
C ASP A 101 -18.03 14.90 -26.08
N GLU A 102 -17.68 16.07 -26.64
CA GLU A 102 -18.36 16.68 -27.80
C GLU A 102 -17.61 16.47 -29.14
N SER A 103 -16.55 15.64 -29.16
CA SER A 103 -15.73 15.32 -30.35
C SER A 103 -15.76 13.84 -30.74
#